data_AF-A0A3N9N0S1-F1
#
_entry.id   AF-A0A3N9N0S1-F1
#
_cell.length_a   1.000
_cell.length_b   1.000
_cell.length_c   1.000
_cell.angle_alpha   90.00
_cell.angle_beta   90.00
_cell.angle_gamma   90.00
#
_symmetry.space_group_name_H-M   'P 1'
#
loop_
_entity.id
_entity.type
_entity.pdbx_description
1 polymer ?
#
loop_
_entity_poly.entity_id
_entity_poly.type
_entity_poly.pdbx_seq_one_letter_code
_entity_poly.pdbx_strand_id
1 'polypeptide(L)'
;MNRKRELIYFKNYYWDFYNAQEEKVKDKIDYVLFLVTVADRIPKKFFDQIHDYEGLFEIRIEFESNIYRIFCCFDAGNLVVLFNGFQKKKQKTQKKEIEKAIRIKDEYFEYKIKGSKK
;
A
#
# COMPACT_ATOMS: atom_id res chain seq x y z
N MET A 1 -13.05 -1.97 18.55
CA MET A 1 -13.43 -1.98 17.11
C MET A 1 -12.93 -3.28 16.50
N ASN A 2 -13.78 -4.00 15.77
CA ASN A 2 -13.37 -5.26 15.13
C ASN A 2 -12.62 -4.93 13.84
N ARG A 3 -11.38 -5.42 13.72
CA ARG A 3 -10.62 -5.32 12.47
C ARG A 3 -11.29 -6.20 11.41
N LYS A 4 -11.52 -5.62 10.23
CA LYS A 4 -12.10 -6.29 9.06
C LYS A 4 -11.02 -6.84 8.12
N ARG A 5 -9.81 -6.28 8.20
CA ARG A 5 -8.66 -6.62 7.37
C ARG A 5 -7.40 -6.56 8.22
N GLU A 6 -6.45 -7.43 7.93
CA GLU A 6 -5.10 -7.36 8.48
C GLU A 6 -4.14 -6.72 7.48
N LEU A 7 -3.12 -6.03 7.98
CA LEU A 7 -2.05 -5.46 7.17
C LEU A 7 -0.86 -6.41 7.22
N ILE A 8 -0.38 -6.82 6.05
CA ILE A 8 0.85 -7.59 5.91
C ILE A 8 1.88 -6.70 5.25
N TYR A 9 3.01 -6.47 5.92
CA TYR A 9 4.13 -5.73 5.36
C TYR A 9 5.13 -6.71 4.75
N PHE A 10 5.32 -6.67 3.43
CA PHE A 10 6.25 -7.57 2.76
C PHE A 10 7.67 -6.99 2.76
N LYS A 11 8.62 -7.72 3.35
CA LYS A 11 10.02 -7.29 3.55
C LYS A 11 10.10 -5.88 4.20
N ASN A 12 11.14 -5.11 3.86
CA ASN A 12 11.37 -3.75 4.38
C ASN A 12 10.79 -2.65 3.49
N TYR A 13 10.12 -3.04 2.40
CA TYR A 13 9.60 -2.12 1.41
C TYR A 13 8.76 -0.99 2.05
N TYR A 14 7.72 -1.32 2.78
CA TYR A 14 6.92 -0.30 3.46
C TYR A 14 7.74 0.54 4.46
N TRP A 15 8.58 -0.12 5.25
CA TRP A 15 9.34 0.50 6.33
C TRP A 15 10.37 1.50 5.83
N ASP A 16 11.03 1.22 4.69
CA ASP A 16 11.96 2.15 4.05
C ASP A 16 11.27 3.47 3.68
N PHE A 17 10.04 3.40 3.15
CA PHE A 17 9.23 4.59 2.85
C PHE A 17 8.76 5.29 4.13
N TYR A 18 8.15 4.54 5.06
CA TYR A 18 7.56 5.09 6.27
C TYR A 18 8.61 5.77 7.16
N ASN A 19 9.76 5.14 7.37
CA ASN A 19 10.83 5.66 8.23
C ASN A 19 11.44 6.96 7.70
N ALA A 20 11.44 7.16 6.38
CA ALA A 20 11.92 8.38 5.74
C ALA A 20 10.98 9.59 5.89
N GLN A 21 9.75 9.42 6.41
CA GLN A 21 8.80 10.50 6.60
C GLN A 21 8.97 11.23 7.94
N GLU A 22 8.51 12.49 8.00
CA GLU A 22 8.38 13.25 9.24
C GLU A 22 7.31 12.63 10.16
N GLU A 23 7.43 12.87 11.47
CA GLU A 23 6.57 12.27 12.49
C GLU A 23 5.07 12.53 12.24
N LYS A 24 4.69 13.76 11.91
CA LYS A 24 3.30 14.10 11.58
C LYS A 24 2.76 13.35 10.35
N VAL A 25 3.62 13.07 9.38
CA VAL A 25 3.26 12.30 8.18
C VAL A 25 3.10 10.83 8.53
N LYS A 26 3.98 10.29 9.40
CA LYS A 26 3.85 8.92 9.95
C LYS A 26 2.53 8.74 10.68
N ASP A 27 2.17 9.66 11.58
CA ASP A 27 0.89 9.64 12.30
C ASP A 27 -0.30 9.61 11.33
N LYS A 28 -0.21 10.40 10.25
CA LYS A 28 -1.26 10.43 9.23
C LYS A 28 -1.34 9.13 8.44
N ILE A 29 -0.19 8.54 8.10
CA ILE A 29 -0.13 7.24 7.42
C ILE A 29 -0.79 6.18 8.30
N ASP A 30 -0.39 6.09 9.57
CA ASP A 30 -0.91 5.09 10.51
C ASP A 30 -2.41 5.25 10.74
N TYR A 31 -2.89 6.49 10.84
CA TYR A 31 -4.31 6.77 10.93
C TYR A 31 -5.09 6.25 9.72
N VAL A 32 -4.61 6.52 8.49
CA VAL A 32 -5.29 6.05 7.28
C VAL A 32 -5.23 4.53 7.15
N LEU A 33 -4.08 3.91 7.45
CA LEU A 33 -3.93 2.47 7.47
C LEU A 33 -4.89 1.83 8.48
N PHE A 34 -4.99 2.39 9.69
CA PHE A 34 -5.97 1.95 10.68
C PHE A 34 -7.40 2.03 10.15
N LEU A 35 -7.81 3.15 9.54
CA LEU A 35 -9.15 3.29 8.94
C LEU A 35 -9.43 2.21 7.89
N VAL A 36 -8.45 1.90 7.03
CA VAL A 36 -8.56 0.84 6.02
C VAL A 36 -8.79 -0.54 6.67
N THR A 37 -8.20 -0.79 7.84
CA THR A 37 -8.39 -2.06 8.58
C THR A 37 -9.77 -2.21 9.22
N VAL A 38 -10.43 -1.11 9.60
CA VAL A 38 -11.70 -1.15 10.35
C VAL A 38 -12.94 -0.81 9.52
N ALA A 39 -12.79 -0.08 8.40
CA ALA A 39 -13.92 0.34 7.58
C ALA A 39 -14.60 -0.88 6.92
N ASP A 40 -15.92 -0.99 6.99
CA ASP A 40 -16.66 -2.04 6.29
C ASP A 40 -16.47 -1.90 4.77
N ARG A 41 -16.69 -0.69 4.24
CA ARG A 41 -16.42 -0.31 2.85
C ARG A 41 -15.46 0.86 2.81
N ILE A 42 -14.31 0.68 2.17
CA ILE A 42 -13.30 1.74 2.09
C ILE A 42 -13.75 2.75 1.01
N PRO A 43 -13.84 4.05 1.32
CA PRO A 43 -14.21 5.05 0.32
C PRO A 43 -13.19 5.12 -0.82
N LYS A 44 -13.68 5.27 -2.07
CA LYS A 44 -12.83 5.36 -3.28
C LYS A 44 -11.78 6.47 -3.21
N LYS A 45 -12.07 7.54 -2.47
CA LYS A 45 -11.13 8.66 -2.26
C LYS A 45 -9.87 8.26 -1.48
N PHE A 46 -9.94 7.23 -0.64
CA PHE A 46 -8.82 6.73 0.16
C PHE A 46 -8.24 5.43 -0.36
N PHE A 47 -9.00 4.68 -1.15
CA PHE A 47 -8.60 3.37 -1.65
C PHE A 47 -9.17 3.16 -3.05
N ASP A 48 -8.29 2.99 -4.03
CA ASP A 48 -8.70 2.84 -5.42
C ASP A 48 -7.95 1.71 -6.11
N GLN A 49 -8.58 1.09 -7.10
CA GLN A 49 -7.91 0.12 -7.96
C GLN A 49 -7.11 0.86 -9.02
N ILE A 50 -5.90 0.37 -9.35
CA ILE A 50 -5.21 0.84 -10.54
C ILE A 50 -5.80 0.10 -11.74
N HIS A 51 -6.65 0.78 -12.51
CA HIS A 51 -7.49 0.16 -13.55
C HIS A 51 -6.73 -0.66 -14.61
N ASP A 52 -5.50 -0.30 -14.93
CA ASP A 52 -4.68 -1.02 -15.94
C ASP A 52 -3.92 -2.22 -15.34
N TYR A 53 -4.03 -2.47 -14.04
CA TYR A 53 -3.21 -3.46 -13.33
C TYR A 53 -4.05 -4.30 -12.37
N GLU A 54 -4.25 -5.56 -12.74
CA GLU A 54 -5.09 -6.49 -11.99
C GLU A 54 -4.51 -6.80 -10.60
N GLY A 55 -5.39 -6.74 -9.59
CA GLY A 55 -5.06 -7.02 -8.20
C GLY A 55 -4.14 -5.97 -7.55
N LEU A 56 -3.92 -4.81 -8.20
CA LEU A 56 -3.13 -3.71 -7.67
C LEU A 56 -4.04 -2.55 -7.24
N PHE A 57 -3.84 -2.08 -6.02
CA PHE A 57 -4.61 -1.01 -5.40
C PHE A 57 -3.68 0.05 -4.82
N GLU A 58 -4.21 1.26 -4.61
CA GLU A 58 -3.52 2.35 -3.93
C GLU A 58 -4.32 2.87 -2.74
N ILE A 59 -3.62 3.12 -1.63
CA ILE A 59 -4.11 3.86 -0.48
C ILE A 59 -3.67 5.31 -0.64
N ARG A 60 -4.62 6.24 -0.70
CA ARG A 60 -4.38 7.68 -0.89
C ARG A 60 -4.36 8.39 0.46
N ILE A 61 -3.25 9.08 0.73
CA ILE A 61 -3.02 9.79 1.99
C ILE A 61 -2.68 11.24 1.65
N GLU A 62 -3.54 12.15 2.08
CA GLU A 62 -3.36 13.60 1.88
C GLU A 62 -3.03 14.27 3.21
N PHE A 63 -1.96 15.07 3.24
CA PHE A 63 -1.50 15.77 4.43
C PHE A 63 -0.73 17.04 4.06
N GLU A 64 -1.10 18.19 4.63
CA GLU A 64 -0.40 19.48 4.47
C GLU A 64 0.03 19.78 3.01
N SER A 65 -0.93 19.70 2.07
CA SER A 65 -0.74 19.88 0.61
C SER A 65 0.07 18.79 -0.11
N ASN A 66 0.51 17.75 0.60
CA ASN A 66 1.20 16.59 0.04
C ASN A 66 0.24 15.44 -0.17
N ILE A 67 0.47 14.68 -1.25
CA ILE A 67 -0.26 13.46 -1.57
C ILE A 67 0.74 12.31 -1.59
N TYR A 68 0.50 11.32 -0.74
CA TYR A 68 1.24 10.07 -0.63
C TYR A 68 0.34 8.93 -1.09
N ARG A 69 0.93 7.91 -1.73
CA ARG A 69 0.20 6.74 -2.24
C ARG A 69 0.91 5.46 -1.88
N ILE A 70 0.26 4.59 -1.14
CA ILE A 70 0.83 3.29 -0.78
C ILE A 70 0.19 2.23 -1.66
N PHE A 71 1.00 1.51 -2.45
CA PHE A 71 0.50 0.41 -3.26
C PHE A 71 0.30 -0.85 -2.42
N CYS A 72 -0.78 -1.57 -2.68
CA CYS A 72 -1.15 -2.79 -1.98
C CYS A 72 -1.88 -3.78 -2.90
N CYS A 73 -1.97 -5.03 -2.46
CA CYS A 73 -2.82 -6.05 -3.06
C CYS A 73 -3.63 -6.78 -1.98
N PHE A 74 -4.65 -7.52 -2.38
CA PHE A 74 -5.36 -8.41 -1.47
C PHE A 74 -4.79 -9.82 -1.54
N ASP A 75 -4.68 -10.47 -0.39
CA ASP A 75 -4.32 -11.87 -0.25
C ASP A 75 -5.19 -12.55 0.80
N ALA A 76 -6.05 -13.47 0.39
CA ALA A 76 -6.95 -14.23 1.26
C ALA A 76 -7.74 -13.37 2.28
N GLY A 77 -8.14 -12.16 1.89
CA GLY A 77 -8.85 -11.20 2.76
C GLY A 77 -7.95 -10.23 3.52
N ASN A 78 -6.64 -10.47 3.53
CA ASN A 78 -5.64 -9.56 4.09
C ASN A 78 -5.21 -8.52 3.05
N LEU A 79 -4.82 -7.35 3.52
CA LEU A 79 -4.25 -6.30 2.69
C LEU A 79 -2.73 -6.34 2.80
N VAL A 80 -2.08 -6.73 1.72
CA VAL A 80 -0.62 -6.79 1.62
C VAL A 80 -0.12 -5.44 1.16
N VAL A 81 0.65 -4.78 2.01
CA VAL A 81 1.25 -3.48 1.76
C VAL A 81 2.58 -3.70 1.03
N LEU A 82 2.64 -3.26 -0.23
CA LEU A 82 3.68 -3.64 -1.17
C LEU A 82 4.82 -2.62 -1.23
N PHE A 83 4.60 -1.34 -1.59
CA PHE A 83 5.69 -0.32 -1.60
C PHE A 83 5.32 1.15 -1.92
N ASN A 84 6.37 2.00 -1.76
CA ASN A 84 6.69 3.39 -2.15
C ASN A 84 5.55 4.42 -2.21
N GLY A 85 5.30 5.06 -1.07
CA GLY A 85 4.72 6.39 -1.07
C GLY A 85 5.61 7.36 -1.82
N PHE A 86 5.16 7.77 -3.00
CA PHE A 86 5.78 8.87 -3.72
C PHE A 86 4.99 10.15 -3.47
N GLN A 87 5.69 11.22 -3.08
CA GLN A 87 5.13 12.56 -3.08
C GLN A 87 4.91 12.97 -4.54
N LYS A 88 3.67 13.29 -4.92
CA LYS A 88 3.32 13.66 -6.31
C LYS A 88 4.04 14.95 -6.73
N LYS A 89 5.24 14.85 -7.31
CA LYS A 89 5.95 15.99 -7.95
C LYS A 89 6.04 15.91 -9.49
N LYS A 90 5.72 14.78 -10.15
CA LYS A 90 5.61 14.72 -11.63
C LYS A 90 4.90 13.45 -12.12
N GLN A 91 4.13 13.56 -13.21
CA GLN A 91 3.39 12.45 -13.84
C GLN A 91 4.28 11.26 -14.27
N LYS A 92 5.54 11.54 -14.67
CA LYS A 92 6.50 10.53 -15.14
C LYS A 92 6.97 9.55 -14.05
N THR A 93 6.88 9.92 -12.78
CA THR A 93 7.28 9.05 -11.66
C THR A 93 6.30 7.90 -11.45
N GLN A 94 5.02 8.09 -11.78
CA GLN A 94 3.95 7.14 -11.45
C GLN A 94 4.12 5.78 -12.14
N LYS A 95 4.56 5.72 -13.40
CA LYS A 95 4.72 4.44 -14.12
C LYS A 95 5.80 3.55 -13.53
N LYS A 96 6.96 4.12 -13.17
CA LYS A 96 8.08 3.36 -12.57
C LYS A 96 7.72 2.79 -11.20
N GLU A 97 6.97 3.55 -10.39
CA GLU A 97 6.51 3.07 -9.08
C GLU A 97 5.47 1.96 -9.22
N ILE A 98 4.57 2.04 -10.22
CA ILE A 98 3.63 0.96 -10.52
C ILE A 98 4.37 -0.30 -10.98
N GLU A 99 5.32 -0.17 -11.91
CA GLU A 99 6.16 -1.31 -12.36
C GLU A 99 6.91 -1.95 -11.18
N LYS A 100 7.40 -1.13 -10.24
CA LYS A 100 8.02 -1.62 -9.02
C LYS A 100 7.03 -2.35 -8.12
N ALA A 101 5.83 -1.79 -7.91
CA ALA A 101 4.78 -2.42 -7.11
C ALA A 101 4.34 -3.77 -7.68
N ILE A 102 4.27 -3.92 -9.01
CA ILE A 102 3.97 -5.20 -9.69
C ILE A 102 5.06 -6.22 -9.40
N ARG A 103 6.33 -5.86 -9.59
CA ARG A 103 7.45 -6.77 -9.29
C ARG A 103 7.43 -7.25 -7.84
N ILE A 104 7.11 -6.37 -6.91
CA ILE A 104 7.02 -6.70 -5.48
C ILE A 104 5.80 -7.57 -5.19
N LYS A 105 4.66 -7.32 -5.85
CA LYS A 105 3.47 -8.18 -5.79
C LYS A 105 3.80 -9.60 -6.24
N ASP A 106 4.45 -9.74 -7.39
CA ASP A 106 4.80 -11.03 -7.96
C ASP A 106 5.80 -11.76 -7.06
N GLU A 107 6.81 -11.04 -6.55
CA GLU A 107 7.76 -11.59 -5.58
C GLU A 107 7.08 -12.06 -4.29
N TYR A 108 6.11 -11.32 -3.77
CA TYR A 108 5.33 -11.72 -2.60
C TYR A 108 4.60 -13.06 -2.82
N PHE A 109 3.89 -13.19 -3.95
CA PHE A 109 3.14 -14.41 -4.25
C PHE A 109 4.08 -15.59 -4.56
N GLU A 110 5.20 -15.36 -5.23
CA GLU A 110 6.23 -16.39 -5.42
C GLU A 110 6.82 -16.88 -4.08
N TYR A 111 7.15 -15.93 -3.18
CA TYR A 111 7.65 -16.25 -1.84
C TYR A 111 6.64 -17.10 -1.08
N LYS A 112 5.35 -16.74 -1.13
CA LYS A 112 4.27 -17.49 -0.48
C LYS A 112 4.16 -18.91 -1.03
N ILE A 113 4.16 -19.08 -2.36
CA ILE A 113 4.08 -20.39 -3.02
C ILE A 113 5.27 -21.28 -2.64
N LYS A 114 6.49 -20.71 -2.58
CA LYS A 114 7.70 -21.44 -2.18
C LYS A 114 7.67 -21.82 -0.70
N GLY A 115 7.13 -20.95 0.16
CA GLY A 115 6.96 -21.20 1.59
C GLY A 115 5.92 -22.26 1.92
N SER A 116 4.84 -22.38 1.14
CA SER A 116 3.80 -23.41 1.32
C SER A 116 4.17 -24.80 0.78
N LYS A 117 5.31 -24.92 0.09
CA LYS A 117 5.84 -26.20 -0.47
C LYS A 117 6.91 -26.86 0.41
N LYS A 118 7.10 -26.39 1.65
CA LYS A 118 7.93 -27.00 2.69
C LYS A 118 7.02 -27.52 3.80
#